data_AF-A0A1B9ABE4-F1
#
_entry.id   AF-A0A1B9ABE4-F1
#
_cell.length_a   1.000
_cell.length_b   1.000
_cell.length_c   1.000
_cell.angle_alpha   90.00
_cell.angle_beta   90.00
_cell.angle_gamma   90.00
#
_symmetry.space_group_name_H-M   'P 1'
#
loop_
_entity.id
_entity.type
_entity.pdbx_description
1 polymer ?
#
loop_
_entity_poly.entity_id
_entity_poly.type
_entity_poly.pdbx_seq_one_letter_code
_entity_poly.pdbx_strand_id
1 'polypeptide(L)'
;MRLRNGITGFFDSADNQLTPMDERQFKQLCYSIVNYNGGTLNKWRDPAYPTSFYHAHISFNNEELHILLNKHYPLLAFASSVEYEYIEFIDLPHLVETFSSFYKVLHTSELNETVIIKNHLKHDFLQNEHDLTLAELEKIKYWKPNIVGEIIFNYWD
;
A
#
# COMPACT_ATOMS: atom_id res chain seq x y z
N MET A 1 -4.15 12.03 -5.61
CA MET A 1 -3.79 12.23 -4.18
C MET A 1 -2.33 12.66 -4.10
N ARG A 2 -1.90 13.35 -3.03
CA ARG A 2 -0.50 13.78 -2.88
C ARG A 2 0.39 12.66 -2.32
N LEU A 3 1.46 12.30 -3.03
CA LEU A 3 2.45 11.29 -2.65
C LEU A 3 3.53 11.90 -1.73
N ARG A 4 3.57 11.48 -0.46
CA ARG A 4 4.50 12.04 0.53
C ARG A 4 5.86 11.35 0.48
N ASN A 5 6.91 12.06 0.89
CA ASN A 5 8.25 11.51 1.09
C ASN A 5 8.23 10.20 1.91
N GLY A 6 8.87 9.15 1.42
CA GLY A 6 9.03 7.86 2.09
C GLY A 6 7.84 6.92 1.90
N ILE A 7 6.81 7.31 1.13
CA ILE A 7 5.63 6.48 0.89
C ILE A 7 5.97 5.20 0.12
N THR A 8 7.02 5.26 -0.70
CA THR A 8 7.53 4.11 -1.46
C THR A 8 8.36 3.15 -0.60
N GLY A 9 8.80 3.58 0.60
CA GLY A 9 9.73 2.86 1.44
C GLY A 9 11.21 3.12 1.14
N PHE A 10 11.54 3.96 0.16
CA PHE A 10 12.92 4.39 -0.13
C PHE A 10 13.22 5.78 0.45
N PHE A 11 14.47 5.97 0.85
CA PHE A 11 14.94 7.18 1.51
C PHE A 11 16.33 7.55 1.00
N ASP A 12 16.62 8.85 0.87
CA ASP A 12 17.96 9.34 0.47
C ASP A 12 19.05 8.98 1.49
N SER A 13 18.69 8.77 2.76
CA SER A 13 19.61 8.37 3.83
C SER A 13 18.88 7.57 4.91
N ALA A 14 19.63 6.75 5.66
CA ALA A 14 19.09 5.95 6.76
C ALA A 14 18.45 6.81 7.87
N ASP A 15 18.95 8.02 8.08
CA ASP A 15 18.44 8.95 9.10
C ASP A 15 17.04 9.49 8.78
N ASN A 16 16.59 9.37 7.53
CA ASN A 16 15.26 9.80 7.08
C ASN A 16 14.21 8.69 7.19
N GLN A 17 14.59 7.48 7.63
CA GLN A 17 13.69 6.33 7.64
C GLN A 17 12.56 6.53 8.66
N LEU A 18 11.32 6.38 8.18
CA LEU A 18 10.14 6.48 9.02
C LEU A 18 9.95 5.22 9.87
N THR A 19 9.50 5.40 11.12
CA THR A 19 9.11 4.30 12.01
C THR A 19 8.02 3.46 11.35
N PRO A 20 8.18 2.12 11.28
CA PRO A 20 7.14 1.25 10.74
C PRO A 20 5.84 1.31 11.54
N MET A 21 4.71 1.10 10.87
CA MET A 21 3.40 0.95 11.52
C MET A 21 3.39 -0.26 12.46
N ASP A 22 2.56 -0.19 13.51
CA ASP A 22 2.40 -1.27 14.49
C ASP A 22 1.73 -2.49 13.85
N GLU A 23 2.58 -3.46 13.49
CA GLU A 23 2.18 -4.73 12.91
C GLU A 23 1.20 -5.49 13.82
N ARG A 24 1.38 -5.43 15.15
CA ARG A 24 0.53 -6.17 16.09
C ARG A 24 -0.88 -5.60 16.09
N GLN A 25 -1.01 -4.28 16.08
CA GLN A 25 -2.31 -3.61 15.96
C GLN A 25 -3.00 -3.99 14.65
N PHE A 26 -2.28 -3.93 13.53
CA PHE A 26 -2.84 -4.31 12.22
C PHE A 26 -3.32 -5.76 12.22
N LYS A 27 -2.50 -6.67 12.72
CA LYS A 27 -2.82 -8.10 12.81
C LYS A 27 -4.04 -8.37 13.68
N GLN A 28 -4.17 -7.69 14.82
CA GLN A 28 -5.34 -7.80 15.69
C GLN A 28 -6.63 -7.38 14.98
N LEU A 29 -6.59 -6.31 14.19
CA LEU A 29 -7.74 -5.86 13.39
C LEU A 29 -8.10 -6.84 12.28
N CYS A 30 -7.11 -7.45 11.61
CA CYS A 30 -7.39 -8.52 10.65
C CYS A 30 -8.06 -9.74 11.32
N TYR A 31 -7.62 -10.13 12.51
CA TYR A 31 -8.24 -11.22 13.25
C TYR A 31 -9.66 -10.91 13.73
N SER A 32 -9.98 -9.65 14.07
CA SER A 32 -11.35 -9.30 14.47
C SER A 32 -12.34 -9.51 13.32
N ILE A 33 -11.94 -9.21 12.08
CA ILE A 33 -12.74 -9.45 10.86
C ILE A 33 -12.96 -10.94 10.66
N VAL A 34 -11.90 -11.74 10.75
CA VAL A 34 -11.96 -13.20 10.63
C VAL A 34 -12.95 -13.78 11.64
N ASN A 35 -12.83 -13.38 12.91
CA ASN A 35 -13.68 -13.87 13.98
C ASN A 35 -15.14 -13.45 13.83
N TYR A 36 -15.40 -12.21 13.40
CA TYR A 36 -16.76 -11.69 13.22
C TYR A 36 -17.48 -12.36 12.04
N ASN A 37 -16.76 -12.62 10.94
CA ASN A 37 -17.34 -13.16 9.70
C ASN A 37 -17.21 -14.69 9.57
N GLY A 38 -16.67 -15.37 10.59
CA GLY A 38 -16.45 -16.83 10.54
C GLY A 38 -15.43 -17.26 9.49
N GLY A 39 -14.47 -16.39 9.16
CA GLY A 39 -13.43 -16.63 8.15
C GLY A 39 -12.19 -17.33 8.70
N THR A 40 -11.15 -17.38 7.88
CA THR A 40 -9.80 -17.83 8.23
C THR A 40 -8.74 -16.85 7.72
N LEU A 41 -7.69 -16.62 8.51
CA LEU A 41 -6.51 -15.88 8.06
C LEU A 41 -5.57 -16.86 7.34
N ASN A 42 -5.62 -16.87 6.01
CA ASN A 42 -4.96 -17.87 5.17
C ASN A 42 -3.46 -17.64 5.04
N LYS A 43 -3.04 -16.38 4.96
CA LYS A 43 -1.63 -16.03 4.85
C LYS A 43 -1.38 -14.67 5.48
N TRP A 44 -0.42 -14.63 6.39
CA TRP A 44 0.23 -13.39 6.82
C TRP A 44 1.56 -13.33 6.07
N ARG A 45 1.76 -12.30 5.26
CA ARG A 45 3.09 -12.00 4.74
C ARG A 45 3.64 -10.85 5.58
N ASP A 46 4.61 -11.18 6.42
CA ASP A 46 5.53 -10.17 6.91
C ASP A 46 6.15 -9.48 5.68
N PRO A 47 6.49 -8.18 5.77
CA PRO A 47 7.25 -7.51 4.73
C PRO A 47 8.65 -8.15 4.67
N ALA A 48 8.74 -9.32 4.04
CA ALA A 48 9.97 -9.92 3.63
C ALA A 48 10.53 -9.03 2.52
N TYR A 49 11.72 -8.51 2.77
CA TYR A 49 12.37 -7.53 1.94
C TYR A 49 12.33 -7.90 0.44
N PRO A 50 12.01 -6.95 -0.46
CA PRO A 50 11.57 -5.58 -0.22
C PRO A 50 10.07 -5.38 -0.55
N THR A 51 9.23 -5.17 0.46
CA THR A 51 7.85 -4.68 0.27
C THR A 51 7.62 -3.40 1.08
N SER A 52 6.84 -2.48 0.52
CA SER A 52 6.46 -1.23 1.19
C SER A 52 5.27 -1.37 2.13
N PHE A 53 4.74 -2.59 2.34
CA PHE A 53 3.48 -2.83 3.04
C PHE A 53 3.40 -4.18 3.75
N TYR A 54 2.57 -4.24 4.78
CA TYR A 54 2.08 -5.47 5.42
C TYR A 54 0.90 -6.03 4.62
N HIS A 55 0.83 -7.36 4.50
CA HIS A 55 -0.23 -8.03 3.73
C HIS A 55 -0.88 -9.15 4.54
N ALA A 56 -2.19 -8.99 4.77
CA ALA A 56 -3.06 -10.03 5.28
C ALA A 56 -3.94 -10.59 4.15
N HIS A 57 -3.98 -11.91 4.03
CA HIS A 57 -4.87 -12.65 3.14
C HIS A 57 -5.86 -13.45 3.96
N ILE A 58 -7.15 -13.13 3.80
CA ILE A 58 -8.26 -13.67 4.58
C ILE A 58 -9.23 -14.34 3.60
N SER A 59 -9.74 -15.51 3.95
CA SER A 59 -10.89 -16.09 3.25
C SER A 59 -12.11 -16.20 4.15
N PHE A 60 -13.29 -15.94 3.61
CA PHE A 60 -14.57 -16.22 4.25
C PHE A 60 -15.62 -16.53 3.19
N ASN A 61 -16.53 -17.48 3.44
CA ASN A 61 -17.61 -17.84 2.51
C ASN A 61 -17.19 -18.10 1.04
N ASN A 62 -16.02 -18.71 0.83
CA ASN A 62 -15.39 -18.94 -0.49
C ASN A 62 -14.96 -17.66 -1.25
N GLU A 63 -14.95 -16.51 -0.59
CA GLU A 63 -14.34 -15.28 -1.09
C GLU A 63 -12.94 -15.10 -0.49
N GLU A 64 -12.04 -14.54 -1.29
CA GLU A 64 -10.69 -14.15 -0.86
C GLU A 64 -10.62 -12.63 -0.73
N LEU A 65 -9.97 -12.16 0.34
CA LEU A 65 -9.80 -10.76 0.67
C LEU A 65 -8.35 -10.49 1.03
N HIS A 66 -7.77 -9.48 0.40
CA HIS A 66 -6.45 -8.97 0.72
C HIS A 66 -6.57 -7.62 1.41
N ILE A 67 -5.89 -7.47 2.54
CA ILE A 67 -5.80 -6.22 3.29
C ILE A 67 -4.34 -5.78 3.30
N LEU A 68 -4.08 -4.57 2.84
CA LEU A 68 -2.75 -4.02 2.62
C LEU A 68 -2.58 -2.78 3.50
N LEU A 69 -1.52 -2.73 4.32
CA LEU A 69 -1.19 -1.57 5.14
C LEU A 69 0.20 -1.07 4.77
N ASN A 70 0.31 0.18 4.30
CA ASN A 70 1.60 0.77 4.01
C ASN A 70 2.46 0.77 5.28
N LYS A 71 3.74 0.41 5.13
CA LYS A 71 4.66 0.20 6.24
C LYS A 71 5.00 1.50 6.95
N HIS A 72 4.99 2.64 6.27
CA HIS A 72 5.49 3.92 6.78
C HIS A 72 4.39 4.96 7.01
N TYR A 73 3.21 4.76 6.43
CA TYR A 73 2.06 5.63 6.59
C TYR A 73 0.81 4.84 6.98
N PRO A 74 -0.14 5.44 7.72
CA PRO A 74 -1.39 4.80 8.11
C PRO A 74 -2.37 4.76 6.93
N LEU A 75 -1.96 4.18 5.81
CA LEU A 75 -2.72 4.05 4.57
C LEU A 75 -3.05 2.59 4.36
N LEU A 76 -4.34 2.28 4.32
CA LEU A 76 -4.85 0.92 4.18
C LEU A 76 -5.65 0.80 2.88
N ALA A 77 -5.55 -0.34 2.21
CA ALA A 77 -6.35 -0.67 1.03
C ALA A 77 -6.87 -2.10 1.11
N PHE A 78 -7.97 -2.35 0.40
CA PHE A 78 -8.49 -3.68 0.15
C PHE A 78 -8.23 -4.10 -1.30
N ALA A 79 -8.04 -5.39 -1.53
CA ALA A 79 -7.84 -5.95 -2.85
C ALA A 79 -8.52 -7.34 -2.97
N SER A 80 -9.02 -7.64 -4.16
CA SER A 80 -9.55 -8.96 -4.55
C SER A 80 -8.43 -9.92 -4.94
N SER A 81 -7.33 -9.39 -5.46
CA SER A 81 -6.15 -10.16 -5.86
C SER A 81 -4.87 -9.39 -5.60
N VAL A 82 -3.83 -10.11 -5.15
CA VAL A 82 -2.47 -9.60 -5.00
C VAL A 82 -1.51 -10.60 -5.60
N GLU A 83 -1.03 -10.28 -6.79
CA GLU A 83 0.04 -10.96 -7.51
C GLU A 83 1.32 -10.12 -7.48
N TYR A 84 2.42 -10.68 -7.99
CA TYR A 84 3.67 -9.91 -8.07
C TYR A 84 3.50 -8.76 -9.06
N GLU A 85 3.75 -7.52 -8.59
CA GLU A 85 3.59 -6.26 -9.35
C GLU A 85 2.16 -5.94 -9.83
N TYR A 86 1.15 -6.75 -9.49
CA TYR A 86 -0.24 -6.51 -9.86
C TYR A 86 -1.17 -6.66 -8.66
N ILE A 87 -1.94 -5.61 -8.38
CA ILE A 87 -2.92 -5.58 -7.29
C ILE A 87 -4.25 -5.09 -7.86
N GLU A 88 -5.30 -5.88 -7.67
CA GLU A 88 -6.66 -5.49 -8.03
C GLU A 88 -7.36 -4.90 -6.82
N PHE A 89 -7.36 -3.57 -6.72
CA PHE A 89 -7.97 -2.86 -5.59
C PHE A 89 -9.50 -2.89 -5.66
N ILE A 90 -10.14 -3.02 -4.50
CA ILE A 90 -11.60 -3.00 -4.34
C ILE A 90 -12.01 -2.11 -3.16
N ASP A 91 -13.23 -1.62 -3.17
CA ASP A 91 -13.82 -0.90 -2.04
C ASP A 91 -14.72 -1.83 -1.24
N LEU A 92 -14.53 -1.87 0.08
CA LEU A 92 -15.38 -2.64 1.00
C LEU A 92 -15.94 -1.70 2.09
N PRO A 93 -16.98 -0.91 1.78
CA PRO A 93 -17.51 0.09 2.71
C PRO A 93 -17.88 -0.46 4.08
N HIS A 94 -18.36 -1.72 4.14
CA HIS A 94 -18.74 -2.38 5.39
C HIS A 94 -17.55 -2.73 6.31
N LEU A 95 -16.32 -2.75 5.81
CA LEU A 95 -15.10 -2.97 6.61
C LEU A 95 -14.37 -1.68 6.96
N VAL A 96 -14.71 -0.55 6.33
CA VAL A 96 -14.03 0.74 6.52
C VAL A 96 -14.03 1.14 7.99
N GLU A 97 -15.17 1.02 8.68
CA GLU A 97 -15.32 1.42 10.09
C GLU A 97 -14.37 0.66 11.02
N THR A 98 -14.06 -0.59 10.73
CA THR A 98 -13.13 -1.42 11.52
C THR A 98 -11.72 -0.82 11.58
N PHE A 99 -11.29 -0.15 10.51
CA PHE A 99 -9.93 0.37 10.38
C PHE A 99 -9.83 1.89 10.56
N SER A 100 -10.93 2.63 10.37
CA SER A 100 -10.91 4.09 10.26
C SER A 100 -10.45 4.81 11.53
N SER A 101 -10.49 4.16 12.69
CA SER A 101 -9.95 4.70 13.94
C SER A 101 -8.41 4.74 13.96
N PHE A 102 -7.74 3.96 13.12
CA PHE A 102 -6.28 3.79 13.13
C PHE A 102 -5.64 4.15 11.79
N TYR A 103 -6.34 3.92 10.68
CA TYR A 103 -5.81 4.06 9.32
C TYR A 103 -6.77 4.82 8.43
N LYS A 104 -6.21 5.59 7.47
CA LYS A 104 -6.96 6.10 6.33
C LYS A 104 -7.14 4.95 5.34
N VAL A 105 -8.38 4.50 5.18
CA VAL A 105 -8.75 3.55 4.12
C VAL A 105 -8.81 4.30 2.80
N LEU A 106 -7.97 3.93 1.85
CA LEU A 106 -7.89 4.52 0.52
C LEU A 106 -8.95 3.91 -0.40
N HIS A 107 -9.61 4.77 -1.17
CA HIS A 107 -10.62 4.34 -2.13
C HIS A 107 -9.97 3.89 -3.45
N THR A 108 -10.60 2.98 -4.18
CA THR A 108 -10.11 2.53 -5.50
C THR A 108 -9.87 3.68 -6.47
N SER A 109 -10.68 4.73 -6.41
CA SER A 109 -10.51 5.94 -7.24
C SER A 109 -9.21 6.71 -6.94
N GLU A 110 -8.73 6.68 -5.70
CA GLU A 110 -7.43 7.28 -5.34
C GLU A 110 -6.27 6.37 -5.78
N LEU A 111 -6.44 5.06 -5.60
CA LEU A 111 -5.40 4.05 -5.88
C LEU A 111 -5.20 3.83 -7.39
N ASN A 112 -6.28 3.89 -8.17
CA ASN A 112 -6.25 3.70 -9.62
C ASN A 112 -5.99 5.02 -10.38
N GLU A 113 -5.66 6.11 -9.68
CA GLU A 113 -5.22 7.34 -10.33
C GLU A 113 -3.96 7.07 -11.15
N THR A 114 -4.00 7.46 -12.43
CA THR A 114 -2.89 7.22 -13.36
C THR A 114 -1.64 8.00 -12.95
N VAL A 115 -0.50 7.31 -12.97
CA VAL A 115 0.82 7.90 -12.79
C VAL A 115 1.31 8.42 -14.13
N ILE A 116 1.58 9.73 -14.20
CA ILE A 116 1.98 10.40 -15.45
C ILE A 116 3.46 10.75 -15.37
N ILE A 117 4.28 9.95 -16.07
CA ILE A 117 5.73 10.11 -16.21
C ILE A 117 6.01 10.77 -17.58
N LYS A 118 6.56 11.98 -17.55
CA LYS A 118 6.99 12.72 -18.73
C LYS A 118 8.43 12.34 -19.10
N ASN A 119 8.72 12.24 -20.40
CA ASN A 119 10.04 11.87 -20.92
C ASN A 119 11.13 12.97 -20.77
N HIS A 120 11.05 13.85 -19.78
CA HIS A 120 12.00 14.94 -19.58
C HIS A 120 13.10 14.57 -18.57
N LEU A 121 14.34 14.99 -18.85
CA LEU A 121 15.57 14.66 -18.11
C LEU A 121 15.72 15.40 -16.76
N LYS A 122 14.68 16.01 -16.21
CA LYS A 122 14.76 16.86 -14.99
C LYS A 122 13.78 16.40 -13.90
N HIS A 123 13.96 16.94 -12.68
CA HIS A 123 13.22 16.68 -11.44
C HIS A 123 11.69 16.90 -11.47
N ASP A 124 11.10 17.23 -12.63
CA ASP A 124 9.67 17.52 -12.83
C ASP A 124 9.03 16.53 -13.81
N PHE A 125 9.52 15.28 -13.80
CA PHE A 125 9.03 14.25 -14.72
C PHE A 125 7.72 13.62 -14.24
N LEU A 126 7.43 13.64 -12.93
CA LEU A 126 6.21 13.09 -12.36
C LEU A 126 5.17 14.21 -12.18
N GLN A 127 4.02 14.10 -12.85
CA GLN A 127 2.99 15.14 -12.80
C GLN A 127 2.08 15.03 -11.57
N ASN A 128 1.89 13.83 -11.02
CA ASN A 128 1.09 13.63 -9.81
C ASN A 128 1.66 14.48 -8.67
N GLU A 129 0.81 15.08 -7.83
CA GLU A 129 1.29 15.91 -6.73
C GLU A 129 2.16 15.08 -5.77
N HIS A 130 3.37 15.56 -5.45
CA HIS A 130 4.29 14.81 -4.61
C HIS A 130 5.29 15.66 -3.83
N ASP A 131 5.81 15.09 -2.73
CA ASP A 131 6.96 15.57 -1.95
C ASP A 131 8.10 14.55 -1.93
N LEU A 132 8.10 13.63 -2.91
CA LEU A 132 9.04 12.51 -3.01
C LEU A 132 10.50 12.95 -3.10
N THR A 133 11.38 12.14 -2.52
CA THR A 133 12.83 12.34 -2.59
C THR A 133 13.42 11.93 -3.94
N LEU A 134 14.70 12.23 -4.15
CA LEU A 134 15.39 11.81 -5.36
C LEU A 134 15.48 10.28 -5.46
N ALA A 135 15.77 9.59 -4.36
CA ALA A 135 15.79 8.13 -4.33
C ALA A 135 14.43 7.52 -4.76
N GLU A 136 13.32 8.06 -4.27
CA GLU A 136 11.99 7.57 -4.63
C GLU A 136 11.63 7.85 -6.10
N LEU A 137 11.99 9.05 -6.58
CA LEU A 137 11.81 9.42 -7.98
C LEU A 137 12.62 8.54 -8.92
N GLU A 138 13.84 8.14 -8.54
CA GLU A 138 14.64 7.17 -9.30
C GLU A 138 13.94 5.81 -9.39
N LYS A 139 13.33 5.34 -8.29
CA LYS A 139 12.56 4.09 -8.28
C LYS A 139 11.32 4.18 -9.16
N ILE A 140 10.55 5.27 -9.10
CA ILE A 140 9.40 5.48 -9.99
C ILE A 140 9.83 5.49 -11.47
N LYS A 141 10.96 6.11 -11.79
CA LYS A 141 11.50 6.14 -13.15
C LYS A 141 11.92 4.76 -13.65
N TYR A 142 12.48 3.93 -12.77
CA TYR A 142 12.90 2.57 -13.08
C TYR A 142 11.71 1.63 -13.24
N TRP A 143 10.85 1.57 -12.21
CA TRP A 143 9.72 0.65 -12.12
C TRP A 143 8.52 1.04 -12.98
N LYS A 144 8.38 2.34 -13.31
CA LYS A 144 7.32 2.88 -14.18
C LYS A 144 5.92 2.40 -13.81
N PRO A 145 5.48 2.65 -12.57
CA PRO A 145 4.12 2.31 -12.16
C PRO A 145 3.10 3.05 -13.03
N ASN A 146 1.99 2.39 -13.32
CA ASN A 146 0.86 2.92 -14.09
C ASN A 146 -0.14 3.64 -13.20
N ILE A 147 -0.29 3.19 -11.95
CA ILE A 147 -1.26 3.73 -11.00
C ILE A 147 -0.63 4.05 -9.64
N VAL A 148 -1.26 4.95 -8.89
CA VAL A 148 -0.79 5.39 -7.57
C VAL A 148 -0.68 4.22 -6.58
N GLY A 149 -1.58 3.25 -6.65
CA GLY A 149 -1.58 2.08 -5.77
C GLY A 149 -0.30 1.25 -5.89
N GLU A 150 0.30 1.15 -7.09
CA GLU A 150 1.58 0.47 -7.32
C GLU A 150 2.77 1.23 -6.72
N ILE A 151 2.65 2.53 -6.46
CA ILE A 151 3.67 3.31 -5.73
C ILE A 151 3.57 3.05 -4.23
N ILE A 152 2.34 3.06 -3.70
CA ILE A 152 2.05 2.95 -2.26
C ILE A 152 2.28 1.52 -1.75
N PHE A 153 1.90 0.53 -2.56
CA PHE A 153 1.96 -0.90 -2.23
C PHE A 153 2.87 -1.63 -3.24
N ASN A 154 4.18 -1.41 -3.11
CA ASN A 154 5.18 -1.89 -4.07
C ASN A 154 6.03 -3.05 -3.52
N TYR A 155 6.65 -3.78 -4.46
CA TYR A 155 7.60 -4.86 -4.24
C TYR A 155 9.02 -4.48 -4.74
N TRP A 156 9.32 -3.19 -4.78
CA TRP A 156 10.50 -2.67 -5.45
C TRP A 156 11.78 -2.95 -4.66
N ASP A 157 12.85 -3.30 -5.36
CA ASP A 157 14.23 -3.28 -4.86
C ASP A 157 14.93 -1.95 -5.17
#